data_AF-A0A800C8H4-F1
#
_entry.id   AF-A0A800C8H4-F1
#
_cell.length_a   1.000
_cell.length_b   1.000
_cell.length_c   1.000
_cell.angle_alpha   90.00
_cell.angle_beta   90.00
_cell.angle_gamma   90.00
#
_symmetry.space_group_name_H-M   'P 1'
#
loop_
_entity.id
_entity.type
_entity.pdbx_description
1 polymer ?
#
loop_
_entity_poly.entity_id
_entity_poly.type
_entity_poly.pdbx_seq_one_letter_code
_entity_poly.pdbx_strand_id
1 'polypeptide(L)'
;MLQQLAEAGYGDVLIQPTHVIPGIEFLRVQEAVQAFADRFERLSLGRPLIYFQGGVSRGRAMPDDYAPVMDAFEDLLPAPSPEHAVVLFGHGTAHPANAIYAALQARYESGGQRVLVGAVDAFPTLDDVRRQLRQRGVRRITLAPFMVVAGEHVKNDMAGEDDASWKNIFTADGYQVDVILRGLDEIPAFQRIFVQHAQEATTYPVW
;
A
#
# COMPACT_ATOMS: atom_id res chain seq x y z
N MET A 1 3.88 21.20 12.89
CA MET A 1 3.33 21.64 11.60
C MET A 1 1.95 22.29 11.72
N LEU A 2 0.88 21.61 12.15
CA LEU A 2 -0.47 22.24 12.22
C LEU A 2 -0.52 23.49 13.09
N GLN A 3 0.09 23.44 14.27
CA GLN A 3 0.25 24.63 15.12
C GLN A 3 0.91 25.80 14.37
N GLN A 4 1.99 25.53 13.62
CA GLN A 4 2.70 26.57 12.86
C GLN A 4 1.83 27.15 11.74
N LEU A 5 1.00 26.34 11.08
CA LEU A 5 0.07 26.80 10.06
C LEU A 5 -1.04 27.69 10.67
N ALA A 6 -1.57 27.29 11.82
CA ALA A 6 -2.57 28.10 12.53
C ALA A 6 -1.97 29.44 13.03
N GLU A 7 -0.76 29.41 13.58
CA GLU A 7 -0.03 30.61 14.03
C GLU A 7 0.34 31.53 12.86
N ALA A 8 0.60 30.97 11.68
CA ALA A 8 0.84 31.73 10.45
C ALA A 8 -0.44 32.27 9.78
N GLY A 9 -1.63 31.97 10.33
CA GLY A 9 -2.90 32.53 9.86
C GLY A 9 -3.49 31.86 8.61
N TYR A 10 -3.07 30.63 8.27
CA TYR A 10 -3.72 29.87 7.20
C TYR A 10 -5.13 29.44 7.65
N GLY A 11 -6.17 29.86 6.94
CA GLY A 11 -7.57 29.51 7.27
C GLY A 11 -8.06 28.20 6.66
N ASP A 12 -7.52 27.82 5.50
CA ASP A 12 -7.97 26.66 4.71
C ASP A 12 -6.79 25.72 4.46
N VAL A 13 -6.84 24.55 5.08
CA VAL A 13 -5.75 23.57 5.08
C VAL A 13 -6.26 22.19 4.69
N LEU A 14 -5.59 21.62 3.70
CA LEU A 14 -5.79 20.24 3.25
C LEU A 14 -4.54 19.43 3.54
N ILE A 15 -4.73 18.25 4.15
CA ILE A 15 -3.67 17.33 4.51
C ILE A 15 -3.86 16.05 3.71
N GLN A 16 -2.86 15.65 2.94
CA GLN A 16 -2.85 14.35 2.25
C GLN A 16 -1.75 13.47 2.84
N PRO A 17 -2.08 12.44 3.63
CA PRO A 17 -1.10 11.48 4.10
C PRO A 17 -0.66 10.58 2.95
N THR A 18 0.61 10.22 2.92
CA THR A 18 1.18 9.27 1.96
C THR A 18 1.30 7.87 2.57
N HIS A 19 0.33 7.47 3.39
CA HIS A 19 0.27 6.11 3.94
C HIS A 19 -0.35 5.14 2.92
N VAL A 20 0.05 3.87 2.95
CA VAL A 20 -0.55 2.83 2.09
C VAL A 20 -1.95 2.43 2.61
N ILE A 21 -2.10 2.31 3.93
CA ILE A 21 -3.33 1.83 4.60
C ILE A 21 -3.72 2.74 5.76
N PRO A 22 -4.99 2.72 6.22
CA PRO A 22 -5.43 3.37 7.45
C PRO A 22 -4.99 2.58 8.70
N GLY A 23 -3.69 2.33 8.82
CA GLY A 23 -3.07 1.70 9.99
C GLY A 23 -2.88 2.69 11.15
N ILE A 24 -2.09 2.27 12.15
CA ILE A 24 -1.79 3.07 13.36
C ILE A 24 -1.31 4.48 13.00
N GLU A 25 -0.40 4.61 12.02
CA GLU A 25 0.17 5.92 11.66
C GLU A 25 -0.84 6.86 11.02
N PHE A 26 -1.77 6.34 10.22
CA PHE A 26 -2.86 7.15 9.68
C PHE A 26 -3.82 7.60 10.79
N LEU A 27 -4.14 6.73 11.75
CA LEU A 27 -4.98 7.11 12.88
C LEU A 27 -4.35 8.22 13.73
N ARG A 28 -3.03 8.19 13.96
CA ARG A 28 -2.32 9.30 14.65
C ARG A 28 -2.44 10.62 13.91
N VAL A 29 -2.35 10.60 12.57
CA VAL A 29 -2.59 11.80 11.76
C VAL A 29 -4.04 12.25 11.93
N GLN A 30 -5.00 11.33 11.87
CA GLN A 30 -6.41 11.64 12.04
C GLN A 30 -6.71 12.29 13.40
N GLU A 31 -6.18 11.73 14.50
CA GLU A 31 -6.29 12.29 15.85
C GLU A 31 -5.70 13.70 15.92
N ALA A 32 -4.53 13.92 15.32
CA ALA A 32 -3.90 15.24 15.28
C ALA A 32 -4.72 16.24 14.46
N VAL A 33 -5.34 15.82 13.35
CA VAL A 33 -6.24 16.67 12.55
C VAL A 33 -7.47 17.06 13.36
N GLN A 34 -8.12 16.08 14.00
CA GLN A 34 -9.31 16.32 14.83
C GLN A 34 -9.02 17.29 15.98
N ALA A 35 -7.86 17.16 16.63
CA ALA A 35 -7.44 18.01 17.74
C ALA A 35 -7.18 19.48 17.34
N PHE A 36 -7.03 19.77 16.05
CA PHE A 36 -6.79 21.13 15.52
C PHE A 36 -7.95 21.65 14.66
N ALA A 37 -9.06 20.92 14.55
CA ALA A 37 -10.15 21.26 13.64
C ALA A 37 -10.78 22.63 13.92
N ASP A 38 -10.84 23.07 15.18
CA ASP A 38 -11.36 24.36 15.62
C ASP A 38 -10.40 25.54 15.36
N ARG A 39 -9.15 25.25 14.94
CA ARG A 39 -8.11 26.25 14.68
C ARG A 39 -8.08 26.73 13.23
N PHE A 40 -8.88 26.13 12.35
CA PHE A 40 -8.93 26.44 10.93
C PHE A 40 -10.38 26.70 10.50
N GLU A 41 -10.60 27.59 9.52
CA GLU A 41 -11.92 27.79 8.92
C GLU A 41 -12.35 26.54 8.14
N ARG A 42 -11.39 25.90 7.47
CA ARG A 42 -11.57 24.62 6.80
C ARG A 42 -10.34 23.75 6.99
N LEU A 43 -10.56 22.56 7.55
CA LEU A 43 -9.55 21.52 7.66
C LEU A 43 -10.06 20.26 6.97
N SER A 44 -9.25 19.67 6.09
CA SER A 44 -9.63 18.45 5.35
C SER A 44 -8.49 17.45 5.36
N LEU A 45 -8.84 16.16 5.42
CA LEU A 45 -7.88 15.06 5.43
C LEU A 45 -8.22 14.13 4.28
N GLY A 46 -7.27 13.96 3.37
CA GLY A 46 -7.33 12.96 2.32
C GLY A 46 -7.10 11.56 2.88
N ARG A 47 -7.65 10.57 2.18
CA ARG A 47 -7.53 9.16 2.53
C ARG A 47 -6.17 8.58 2.11
N PRO A 48 -5.65 7.53 2.78
CA PRO A 48 -4.42 6.83 2.36
C PRO A 48 -4.61 6.15 1.00
N LEU A 49 -3.57 5.48 0.50
CA LEU A 49 -3.58 4.85 -0.82
C LEU A 49 -4.75 3.87 -1.01
N ILE A 50 -5.04 3.04 -0.01
CA ILE A 50 -6.23 2.18 0.02
C ILE A 50 -7.04 2.48 1.28
N TYR A 51 -8.29 2.91 1.10
CA TYR A 51 -9.21 3.16 2.21
C TYR A 51 -10.57 2.51 1.99
N PHE A 52 -11.20 2.77 0.85
CA PHE A 52 -12.51 2.22 0.52
C PHE A 52 -12.41 0.98 -0.39
N GLN A 53 -13.31 0.03 -0.17
CA GLN A 53 -13.43 -1.20 -0.94
C GLN A 53 -14.44 -1.10 -2.10
N GLY A 54 -14.99 0.09 -2.37
CA GLY A 54 -16.16 0.25 -3.23
C GLY A 54 -17.47 -0.11 -2.53
N GLY A 55 -18.57 -0.03 -3.29
CA GLY A 55 -19.92 -0.34 -2.82
C GLY A 55 -20.79 0.90 -2.57
N VAL A 56 -21.81 0.76 -1.72
CA VAL A 56 -22.76 1.84 -1.43
C VAL A 56 -22.84 2.04 0.08
N SER A 57 -22.65 3.28 0.53
CA SER A 57 -22.83 3.69 1.92
C SER A 57 -23.74 4.89 1.97
N ARG A 58 -24.76 4.84 2.85
CA ARG A 58 -25.76 5.92 3.02
C ARG A 58 -26.37 6.42 1.71
N GLY A 59 -26.68 5.50 0.80
CA GLY A 59 -27.28 5.81 -0.51
C GLY A 59 -26.32 6.40 -1.54
N ARG A 60 -25.01 6.41 -1.27
CA ARG A 60 -23.98 6.96 -2.14
C ARG A 60 -22.97 5.89 -2.56
N ALA A 61 -22.59 5.88 -3.83
CA ALA A 61 -21.50 5.06 -4.33
C ALA A 61 -20.17 5.49 -3.70
N MET A 62 -19.46 4.54 -3.10
CA MET A 62 -18.14 4.73 -2.51
C MET A 62 -17.05 4.41 -3.53
N PRO A 63 -15.91 5.14 -3.51
CA PRO A 63 -14.78 4.81 -4.36
C PRO A 63 -14.26 3.41 -4.05
N ASP A 64 -13.66 2.77 -5.05
CA ASP A 64 -12.92 1.53 -4.89
C ASP A 64 -11.44 1.81 -5.10
N ASP A 65 -10.66 1.83 -4.02
CA ASP A 65 -9.24 2.22 -4.08
C ASP A 65 -8.32 1.10 -4.54
N TYR A 66 -8.81 -0.13 -4.54
CA TYR A 66 -8.01 -1.26 -4.99
C TYR A 66 -7.84 -1.24 -6.50
N ALA A 67 -8.89 -0.87 -7.24
CA ALA A 67 -8.84 -0.80 -8.70
C ALA A 67 -7.71 0.12 -9.22
N PRO A 68 -7.63 1.41 -8.86
CA PRO A 68 -6.55 2.27 -9.34
C PRO A 68 -5.16 1.83 -8.86
N VAL A 69 -5.06 1.21 -7.68
CA VAL A 69 -3.79 0.62 -7.20
C VAL A 69 -3.36 -0.57 -8.06
N MET A 70 -4.29 -1.45 -8.41
CA MET A 70 -4.04 -2.59 -9.27
C MET A 70 -3.64 -2.13 -10.68
N ASP A 71 -4.38 -1.17 -11.24
CA ASP A 71 -4.09 -0.54 -12.53
C ASP A 71 -2.71 0.11 -12.55
N ALA A 72 -2.33 0.81 -11.46
CA ALA A 72 -1.02 1.45 -11.34
C ALA A 72 0.16 0.44 -11.35
N PHE A 73 -0.10 -0.82 -11.01
CA PHE A 73 0.88 -1.90 -11.09
C PHE A 73 0.91 -2.60 -12.46
N GLU A 74 -0.13 -2.50 -13.30
CA GLU A 74 -0.18 -3.25 -14.57
C GLU A 74 1.02 -2.95 -15.49
N ASP A 75 1.43 -1.68 -15.58
CA ASP A 75 2.58 -1.26 -16.39
C ASP A 75 3.94 -1.67 -15.79
N LEU A 76 3.96 -2.06 -14.51
CA LEU A 76 5.19 -2.38 -13.77
C LEU A 76 5.43 -3.87 -13.65
N LEU A 77 4.35 -4.64 -13.61
CA LEU A 77 4.41 -6.07 -13.38
C LEU A 77 4.61 -6.82 -14.69
N PRO A 78 5.33 -7.96 -14.65
CA PRO A 78 5.47 -8.81 -15.82
C PRO A 78 4.10 -9.32 -16.27
N ALA A 79 3.98 -9.58 -17.58
CA ALA A 79 2.78 -10.19 -18.13
C ALA A 79 2.48 -11.53 -17.41
N PRO A 80 1.19 -11.84 -17.12
CA PRO A 80 0.83 -13.06 -16.42
C PRO A 80 1.38 -14.32 -17.10
N SER A 81 2.00 -15.20 -16.31
CA SER A 81 2.53 -16.49 -16.77
C SER A 81 2.24 -17.58 -15.74
N PRO A 82 1.92 -18.82 -16.15
CA PRO A 82 1.69 -19.93 -15.23
C PRO A 82 2.91 -20.24 -14.33
N GLU A 83 4.11 -19.95 -14.81
CA GLU A 83 5.37 -20.24 -14.12
C GLU A 83 5.94 -19.04 -13.34
N HIS A 84 5.26 -17.89 -13.37
CA HIS A 84 5.73 -16.63 -12.78
C HIS A 84 4.71 -16.09 -11.78
N ALA A 85 5.16 -15.77 -10.57
CA ALA A 85 4.39 -15.01 -9.60
C ALA A 85 5.00 -13.64 -9.32
N VAL A 86 4.16 -12.67 -8.97
CA VAL A 86 4.59 -11.40 -8.37
C VAL A 86 4.41 -11.51 -6.87
N VAL A 87 5.39 -11.05 -6.10
CA VAL A 87 5.28 -10.89 -4.65
C VAL A 87 5.38 -9.41 -4.33
N LEU A 88 4.29 -8.84 -3.81
CA LEU A 88 4.25 -7.49 -3.29
C LEU A 88 4.65 -7.50 -1.80
N PHE A 89 5.70 -6.75 -1.47
CA PHE A 89 6.30 -6.69 -0.14
C PHE A 89 5.81 -5.44 0.62
N GLY A 90 4.83 -5.64 1.51
CA GLY A 90 4.27 -4.62 2.37
C GLY A 90 4.98 -4.51 3.72
N HIS A 91 4.67 -3.46 4.47
CA HIS A 91 5.15 -3.29 5.84
C HIS A 91 4.41 -4.21 6.81
N GLY A 92 3.09 -4.21 6.75
CA GLY A 92 2.28 -4.87 7.77
C GLY A 92 2.06 -3.99 8.99
N THR A 93 1.02 -4.30 9.75
CA THR A 93 0.71 -3.62 11.01
C THR A 93 -0.11 -4.53 11.92
N ALA A 94 -0.04 -4.30 13.23
CA ALA A 94 -0.92 -4.97 14.19
C ALA A 94 -2.38 -4.45 14.14
N HIS A 95 -2.64 -3.37 13.41
CA HIS A 95 -3.98 -2.79 13.24
C HIS A 95 -4.89 -3.67 12.36
N PRO A 96 -6.22 -3.70 12.57
CA PRO A 96 -7.16 -4.41 11.69
C PRO A 96 -7.06 -4.03 10.20
N ALA A 97 -6.59 -2.81 9.88
CA ALA A 97 -6.33 -2.38 8.51
C ALA A 97 -5.30 -3.26 7.77
N ASN A 98 -4.52 -4.07 8.49
CA ASN A 98 -3.65 -5.08 7.91
C ASN A 98 -4.40 -6.08 7.00
N ALA A 99 -5.71 -6.26 7.19
CA ALA A 99 -6.55 -7.07 6.31
C ALA A 99 -6.54 -6.59 4.84
N ILE A 100 -6.17 -5.33 4.57
CA ILE A 100 -6.05 -4.78 3.22
C ILE A 100 -5.04 -5.57 2.36
N TYR A 101 -3.94 -6.05 2.95
CA TYR A 101 -2.95 -6.83 2.21
C TYR A 101 -3.55 -8.14 1.66
N ALA A 102 -4.33 -8.85 2.48
CA ALA A 102 -5.02 -10.06 2.06
C ALA A 102 -6.16 -9.77 1.06
N ALA A 103 -6.89 -8.66 1.27
CA ALA A 103 -7.94 -8.24 0.34
C ALA A 103 -7.37 -7.86 -1.04
N LEU A 104 -6.22 -7.19 -1.08
CA LEU A 104 -5.51 -6.87 -2.32
C LEU A 104 -5.10 -8.14 -3.06
N GLN A 105 -4.53 -9.12 -2.35
CA GLN A 105 -4.20 -10.42 -2.94
C GLN A 105 -5.44 -11.11 -3.54
N ALA A 106 -6.54 -11.17 -2.79
CA ALA A 106 -7.78 -11.81 -3.23
C ALA A 106 -8.36 -11.15 -4.50
N ARG A 107 -8.21 -9.83 -4.64
CA ARG A 107 -8.65 -9.11 -5.85
C ARG A 107 -7.80 -9.47 -7.06
N TYR A 108 -6.47 -9.52 -6.92
CA TYR A 108 -5.60 -10.01 -7.98
C TYR A 108 -5.94 -11.44 -8.41
N GLU A 109 -6.18 -12.33 -7.44
CA GLU A 109 -6.58 -13.71 -7.70
C GLU A 109 -7.91 -13.81 -8.45
N SER A 110 -8.89 -12.96 -8.09
CA SER A 110 -10.18 -12.90 -8.78
C SER A 110 -10.06 -12.48 -10.25
N GLY A 111 -9.04 -11.69 -10.58
CA GLY A 111 -8.67 -11.32 -11.94
C GLY A 111 -7.78 -12.35 -12.67
N GLY A 112 -7.51 -13.51 -12.05
CA GLY A 112 -6.65 -14.55 -12.61
C GLY A 112 -5.15 -14.23 -12.57
N GLN A 113 -4.75 -13.15 -11.88
CA GLN A 113 -3.35 -12.75 -11.76
C GLN A 113 -2.67 -13.52 -10.62
N ARG A 114 -1.40 -13.89 -10.82
CA ARG A 114 -0.60 -14.61 -9.82
C ARG A 114 0.20 -13.65 -8.93
N VAL A 115 -0.50 -12.69 -8.34
CA VAL A 115 0.09 -11.78 -7.35
C VAL A 115 -0.12 -12.38 -5.96
N LEU A 116 0.92 -12.33 -5.14
CA LEU A 116 0.92 -12.63 -3.72
C LEU A 116 1.29 -11.36 -2.96
N VAL A 117 0.72 -11.16 -1.78
CA VAL A 117 1.04 -10.00 -0.94
C VAL A 117 1.56 -10.52 0.39
N GLY A 118 2.78 -10.13 0.74
CA GLY A 118 3.40 -10.45 2.01
C GLY A 118 3.73 -9.17 2.79
N ALA A 119 3.90 -9.29 4.10
CA ALA A 119 4.30 -8.20 4.97
C ALA A 119 5.46 -8.63 5.89
N VAL A 120 6.37 -7.69 6.19
CA VAL A 120 7.53 -7.95 7.05
C VAL A 120 7.14 -8.11 8.52
N ASP A 121 6.26 -7.24 9.03
CA ASP A 121 5.92 -7.17 10.46
C ASP A 121 4.56 -7.78 10.81
N ALA A 122 3.83 -8.34 9.84
CA ALA A 122 2.50 -8.88 10.05
C ALA A 122 2.12 -9.94 9.02
N PHE A 123 0.92 -10.49 9.18
CA PHE A 123 0.31 -11.39 8.20
C PHE A 123 -0.07 -10.65 6.89
N PRO A 124 0.00 -11.27 5.70
CA PRO A 124 0.60 -12.57 5.41
C PRO A 124 2.12 -12.56 5.55
N THR A 125 2.67 -13.55 6.24
CA THR A 125 4.11 -13.63 6.51
C THR A 125 4.89 -14.17 5.31
N LEU A 126 6.22 -14.10 5.35
CA LEU A 126 7.10 -14.75 4.37
C LEU A 126 6.76 -16.25 4.21
N ASP A 127 6.56 -16.97 5.30
CA ASP A 127 6.24 -18.41 5.23
C ASP A 127 4.86 -18.68 4.62
N ASP A 128 3.90 -17.76 4.79
CA ASP A 128 2.62 -17.82 4.10
C ASP A 128 2.79 -17.62 2.59
N VAL A 129 3.62 -16.68 2.17
CA VAL A 129 3.96 -16.45 0.76
C VAL A 129 4.67 -17.68 0.18
N ARG A 130 5.70 -18.21 0.86
CA ARG A 130 6.45 -19.40 0.43
C ARG A 130 5.55 -20.63 0.27
N ARG A 131 4.62 -20.85 1.21
CA ARG A 131 3.67 -21.96 1.12
C ARG A 131 2.78 -21.85 -0.12
N GLN A 132 2.27 -20.65 -0.41
CA GLN A 132 1.45 -20.39 -1.59
C GLN A 132 2.24 -20.53 -2.90
N LEU A 133 3.49 -20.06 -2.95
CA LEU A 133 4.37 -20.24 -4.11
C LEU A 133 4.60 -21.71 -4.44
N ARG A 134 4.88 -22.55 -3.42
CA ARG A 134 5.04 -24.02 -3.59
C ARG A 134 3.79 -24.67 -4.15
N GLN A 135 2.60 -24.29 -3.65
CA GLN A 135 1.32 -24.82 -4.15
C GLN A 135 1.03 -24.43 -5.60
N ARG A 136 1.50 -23.26 -6.04
CA ARG A 136 1.28 -22.73 -7.39
C ARG A 136 2.24 -23.29 -8.44
N GLY A 137 3.30 -23.99 -8.04
CA GLY A 137 4.27 -24.61 -8.94
C GLY A 137 5.07 -23.63 -9.79
N VAL A 138 5.21 -22.38 -9.34
CA VAL A 138 5.95 -21.34 -10.07
C VAL A 138 7.46 -21.55 -9.95
N ARG A 139 8.22 -21.00 -10.90
CA ARG A 139 9.69 -21.06 -10.92
C ARG A 139 10.34 -19.68 -10.85
N ARG A 140 9.61 -18.64 -11.25
CA ARG A 140 10.08 -17.25 -11.29
C ARG A 140 9.24 -16.37 -10.38
N ILE A 141 9.91 -15.43 -9.71
CA ILE A 141 9.30 -14.44 -8.82
C ILE A 141 9.77 -13.06 -9.26
N THR A 142 8.83 -12.11 -9.37
CA THR A 142 9.16 -10.69 -9.32
C THR A 142 8.80 -10.16 -7.95
N LEU A 143 9.80 -9.72 -7.19
CA LEU A 143 9.66 -9.14 -5.86
C LEU A 143 9.64 -7.62 -5.98
N ALA A 144 8.55 -6.99 -5.56
CA ALA A 144 8.35 -5.55 -5.66
C ALA A 144 7.82 -4.97 -4.34
N PRO A 145 8.23 -3.77 -3.93
CA PRO A 145 7.74 -3.17 -2.71
C PRO A 145 6.31 -2.67 -2.87
N PHE A 146 5.53 -2.83 -1.81
CA PHE A 146 4.23 -2.20 -1.61
C PHE A 146 4.31 -1.25 -0.40
N MET A 147 5.25 -0.32 -0.51
CA MET A 147 5.59 0.73 0.45
C MET A 147 5.86 2.02 -0.31
N VAL A 148 5.49 3.17 0.26
CA VAL A 148 5.62 4.44 -0.44
C VAL A 148 7.06 4.73 -0.83
N VAL A 149 8.02 4.50 0.05
CA VAL A 149 9.45 4.68 -0.24
C VAL A 149 10.16 3.33 -0.18
N ALA A 150 11.13 3.11 -1.07
CA ALA A 150 12.09 2.01 -0.99
C ALA A 150 13.14 2.27 0.12
N GLY A 151 12.68 2.30 1.37
CA GLY A 151 13.46 2.60 2.56
C GLY A 151 14.26 1.41 3.10
N GLU A 152 14.54 1.43 4.40
CA GLU A 152 15.37 0.43 5.08
C GLU A 152 14.82 -1.00 4.90
N HIS A 153 13.53 -1.21 5.14
CA HIS A 153 12.92 -2.53 4.97
C HIS A 153 13.06 -3.07 3.55
N VAL A 154 12.94 -2.21 2.53
CA VAL A 154 13.08 -2.61 1.13
C VAL A 154 14.55 -2.94 0.82
N LYS A 155 15.50 -2.15 1.33
CA LYS A 155 16.93 -2.32 1.06
C LYS A 155 17.56 -3.47 1.85
N ASN A 156 17.09 -3.76 3.05
CA ASN A 156 17.67 -4.75 3.94
C ASN A 156 16.83 -6.04 3.95
N ASP A 157 15.55 -5.95 4.30
CA ASP A 157 14.71 -7.13 4.51
C ASP A 157 14.19 -7.73 3.21
N MET A 158 13.86 -6.90 2.22
CA MET A 158 13.34 -7.39 0.93
C MET A 158 14.48 -7.81 -0.01
N ALA A 159 15.41 -6.89 -0.29
CA ALA A 159 16.40 -7.04 -1.36
C ALA A 159 17.86 -7.01 -0.87
N GLY A 160 18.08 -7.05 0.44
CA GLY A 160 19.42 -6.96 1.03
C GLY A 160 20.33 -8.13 0.69
N GLU A 161 21.60 -7.97 1.06
CA GLU A 161 22.64 -8.97 0.84
C GLU A 161 22.67 -10.06 1.93
N ASP A 162 21.98 -9.85 3.06
CA ASP A 162 21.87 -10.83 4.15
C ASP A 162 21.05 -12.06 3.74
N ASP A 163 21.42 -13.26 4.21
CA ASP A 163 20.71 -14.51 3.91
C ASP A 163 19.25 -14.51 4.40
N ALA A 164 18.92 -13.66 5.38
CA ALA A 164 17.56 -13.46 5.87
C ALA A 164 16.70 -12.56 4.97
N SER A 165 17.28 -11.93 3.93
CA SER A 165 16.50 -11.12 3.00
C SER A 165 15.54 -11.99 2.18
N TRP A 166 14.34 -11.48 1.88
CA TRP A 166 13.33 -12.22 1.13
C TRP A 166 13.86 -12.68 -0.24
N LYS A 167 14.62 -11.81 -0.93
CA LYS A 167 15.34 -12.14 -2.17
C LYS A 167 16.18 -13.40 -2.00
N ASN A 168 17.06 -13.42 -1.00
CA ASN A 168 18.00 -14.52 -0.79
C ASN A 168 17.28 -15.80 -0.34
N ILE A 169 16.26 -15.71 0.51
CA ILE A 169 15.44 -16.85 0.91
C ILE A 169 14.73 -17.47 -0.29
N PHE A 170 14.11 -16.66 -1.16
CA PHE A 170 13.47 -17.16 -2.37
C PHE A 170 14.49 -17.79 -3.34
N THR A 171 15.66 -17.18 -3.51
CA THR A 171 16.73 -17.78 -4.34
C THR A 171 17.21 -19.11 -3.76
N ALA A 172 17.38 -19.22 -2.44
CA ALA A 172 17.76 -20.46 -1.77
C ALA A 172 16.68 -21.55 -1.87
N ASP A 173 15.40 -21.17 -1.93
CA ASP A 173 14.29 -22.09 -2.24
C ASP A 173 14.26 -22.56 -3.70
N GLY A 174 15.14 -22.05 -4.56
CA GLY A 174 15.29 -22.46 -5.96
C GLY A 174 14.51 -21.62 -6.97
N TYR A 175 13.96 -20.47 -6.56
CA TYR A 175 13.28 -19.56 -7.48
C TYR A 175 14.27 -18.66 -8.21
N GLN A 176 13.97 -18.33 -9.48
CA GLN A 176 14.59 -17.20 -10.16
C GLN A 176 13.90 -15.91 -9.69
N VAL A 177 14.65 -14.98 -9.10
CA VAL A 177 14.09 -13.79 -8.46
C VAL A 177 14.55 -12.53 -9.20
N ASP A 178 13.60 -11.79 -9.78
CA ASP A 178 13.82 -10.41 -10.22
C ASP A 178 13.33 -9.45 -9.15
N VAL A 179 14.06 -8.35 -8.93
CA VAL A 179 13.69 -7.33 -7.94
C VAL A 179 13.35 -6.02 -8.64
N ILE A 180 12.19 -5.46 -8.34
CA ILE A 180 11.86 -4.07 -8.65
C ILE A 180 12.19 -3.24 -7.42
N LEU A 181 13.29 -2.49 -7.46
CA LEU A 181 13.75 -1.68 -6.33
C LEU A 181 13.33 -0.21 -6.50
N ARG A 182 12.02 0.06 -6.47
CA ARG A 182 11.45 1.41 -6.58
C ARG A 182 10.27 1.58 -5.64
N GLY A 183 10.22 2.69 -4.91
CA GLY A 183 9.06 3.03 -4.08
C GLY A 183 7.84 3.38 -4.91
N LEU A 184 6.65 3.36 -4.30
CA LEU A 184 5.42 3.84 -4.96
C LEU A 184 5.51 5.34 -5.27
N ASP A 185 6.28 6.11 -4.50
CA ASP A 185 6.53 7.53 -4.71
C ASP A 185 7.26 7.84 -6.03
N GLU A 186 8.04 6.89 -6.55
CA GLU A 186 8.75 7.04 -7.83
C GLU A 186 7.87 6.76 -9.06
N ILE A 187 6.65 6.26 -8.85
CA ILE A 187 5.77 5.80 -9.92
C ILE A 187 4.65 6.84 -10.15
N PRO A 188 4.60 7.50 -11.33
CA PRO A 188 3.63 8.55 -11.59
C PRO A 188 2.16 8.13 -11.42
N ALA A 189 1.83 6.86 -11.64
CA ALA A 189 0.47 6.35 -11.44
C ALA A 189 0.04 6.44 -9.96
N PHE A 190 0.90 6.07 -9.02
CA PHE A 190 0.61 6.18 -7.58
C PHE A 190 0.57 7.63 -7.10
N GLN A 191 1.45 8.50 -7.64
CA GLN A 191 1.40 9.93 -7.35
C GLN A 191 0.04 10.54 -7.72
N ARG A 192 -0.53 10.15 -8.88
CA ARG A 192 -1.85 10.60 -9.31
C ARG A 192 -2.96 10.17 -8.36
N ILE A 193 -2.89 8.96 -7.79
CA ILE A 193 -3.85 8.49 -6.79
C ILE A 193 -3.84 9.39 -5.56
N PHE A 194 -2.66 9.72 -5.02
CA PHE A 194 -2.56 10.64 -3.87
C PHE A 194 -3.08 12.05 -4.19
N VAL A 195 -2.81 12.58 -5.39
CA VAL A 195 -3.36 13.87 -5.83
C VAL A 195 -4.89 13.82 -5.93
N GLN A 196 -5.44 12.73 -6.47
CA GLN A 196 -6.88 12.52 -6.54
C GLN A 196 -7.50 12.45 -5.14
N HIS A 197 -6.88 11.72 -4.21
CA HIS A 197 -7.35 11.62 -2.82
C HIS A 197 -7.35 12.96 -2.10
N ALA A 198 -6.38 13.83 -2.41
CA ALA A 198 -6.36 15.20 -1.91
C ALA A 198 -7.59 15.96 -2.46
N GLN A 199 -7.80 15.95 -3.78
CA GLN A 199 -8.94 16.63 -4.42
C GLN A 199 -10.30 16.12 -3.90
N GLU A 200 -10.36 14.86 -3.50
CA GLU A 200 -11.55 14.18 -2.98
C GLU A 200 -11.76 14.36 -1.47
N ALA A 201 -10.84 14.98 -0.73
CA ALA A 201 -10.84 14.99 0.74
C ALA A 201 -12.12 15.56 1.37
N THR A 202 -12.72 16.59 0.78
CA THR A 202 -14.01 17.15 1.24
C THR A 202 -15.22 16.32 0.81
N THR A 203 -15.05 15.56 -0.27
CA THR A 203 -16.08 14.77 -0.92
C THR A 203 -16.24 13.42 -0.22
N TYR A 204 -15.16 12.83 0.26
CA TYR A 204 -15.13 11.58 1.01
C TYR A 204 -14.33 11.75 2.30
N PRO A 205 -14.89 12.42 3.33
CA PRO A 205 -14.20 12.64 4.59
C PRO A 205 -13.95 11.31 5.32
N VAL A 206 -12.84 11.27 6.04
CA VAL A 206 -12.33 10.08 6.72
C VAL A 206 -12.27 10.23 8.25
N TRP A 207 -12.89 11.28 8.81
CA TRP A 207 -12.86 11.58 10.25
C TRP A 207 -14.09 12.34 10.74
#